data_AF-A0A137PB01-F1
#
_entry.id   AF-A0A137PB01-F1
#
_cell.length_a   1.000
_cell.length_b   1.000
_cell.length_c   1.000
_cell.angle_alpha   90.00
_cell.angle_beta   90.00
_cell.angle_gamma   90.00
#
_symmetry.space_group_name_H-M   'P 1'
#
loop_
_entity.id
_entity.type
_entity.pdbx_description
1 polymer ?
#
loop_
_entity_poly.entity_id
_entity_poly.type
_entity_poly.pdbx_seq_one_letter_code
_entity_poly.pdbx_strand_id
1 'polypeptide(L)'
;MQIPTELESKAVNNWSVDDVSIWLSHNSIPQDCVNIIKGEEIDGMSITALDIPALKEIGLTRFGPRVNTFNLINALIDHGKRDQAVRENIAPMLTSVILL
;
A
#
# COMPACT_ATOMS: atom_id res chain seq x y z
N MET A 1 -5.37 -9.59 0.64
CA MET A 1 -5.11 -8.24 0.14
C MET A 1 -5.18 -8.29 -1.37
N GLN A 2 -5.94 -7.39 -1.97
CA GLN A 2 -6.16 -7.27 -3.41
C GLN A 2 -5.75 -5.86 -3.85
N ILE A 3 -5.09 -5.76 -5.00
CA ILE A 3 -4.80 -4.49 -5.65
C ILE A 3 -5.87 -4.30 -6.73
N PRO A 4 -6.65 -3.21 -6.72
CA PRO A 4 -7.56 -2.88 -7.81
C PRO A 4 -6.80 -2.82 -9.14
N THR A 5 -7.43 -3.31 -10.23
CA THR A 5 -6.78 -3.41 -11.55
C THR A 5 -6.22 -2.06 -12.03
N GLU A 6 -6.88 -0.97 -11.70
CA GLU A 6 -6.45 0.40 -12.01
C GLU A 6 -5.14 0.82 -11.30
N LEU A 7 -4.75 0.12 -10.22
CA LEU A 7 -3.54 0.40 -9.45
C LEU A 7 -2.40 -0.61 -9.69
N GLU A 8 -2.66 -1.74 -10.37
CA GLU A 8 -1.67 -2.81 -10.58
C GLU A 8 -0.40 -2.34 -11.31
N SER A 9 -0.53 -1.38 -12.23
CA SER A 9 0.62 -0.83 -12.97
C SER A 9 1.39 0.24 -12.18
N LYS A 10 0.89 0.67 -11.03
CA LYS A 10 1.42 1.81 -10.28
C LYS A 10 2.17 1.33 -9.04
N ALA A 11 3.45 1.69 -8.95
CA ALA A 11 4.23 1.43 -7.75
C ALA A 11 3.58 2.13 -6.53
N VAL A 12 3.57 1.45 -5.38
CA VAL A 12 2.88 1.92 -4.16
C VAL A 12 3.35 3.33 -3.76
N ASN A 13 4.64 3.62 -3.85
CA ASN A 13 5.20 4.94 -3.56
C ASN A 13 4.66 6.09 -4.44
N ASN A 14 4.04 5.77 -5.58
CA ASN A 14 3.43 6.74 -6.48
C ASN A 14 1.92 6.88 -6.26
N TRP A 15 1.31 6.06 -5.39
CA TRP A 15 -0.12 6.15 -5.10
C TRP A 15 -0.45 7.51 -4.49
N SER A 16 -1.49 8.16 -5.01
CA SER A 16 -2.08 9.36 -4.44
C SER A 16 -2.96 9.02 -3.25
N VAL A 17 -3.42 10.05 -2.53
CA VAL A 17 -4.40 9.90 -1.44
C VAL A 17 -5.69 9.20 -1.92
N ASP A 18 -6.13 9.49 -3.15
CA ASP A 18 -7.31 8.85 -3.73
C ASP A 18 -7.05 7.38 -4.08
N ASP A 19 -5.87 7.03 -4.60
CA ASP A 19 -5.49 5.65 -4.87
C ASP A 19 -5.47 4.82 -3.57
N VAL A 20 -4.89 5.38 -2.51
CA VAL A 20 -4.90 4.77 -1.16
C VAL A 20 -6.32 4.55 -0.67
N SER A 21 -7.18 5.56 -0.84
CA SER A 21 -8.59 5.47 -0.42
C SER A 21 -9.35 4.39 -1.18
N ILE A 22 -9.18 4.32 -2.51
CA ILE A 22 -9.76 3.30 -3.37
C ILE A 22 -9.31 1.91 -2.92
N TRP A 23 -8.01 1.72 -2.70
CA TRP A 23 -7.45 0.44 -2.27
C TRP A 23 -7.98 -0.01 -0.91
N LEU A 24 -8.08 0.90 0.07
CA LEU A 24 -8.63 0.58 1.40
C LEU A 24 -10.10 0.18 1.31
N SER A 25 -10.92 0.94 0.57
CA SER A 25 -12.34 0.61 0.36
C SER A 25 -12.50 -0.73 -0.36
N HIS A 26 -11.67 -1.01 -1.37
CA HIS A 26 -11.69 -2.29 -2.09
C HIS A 26 -11.38 -3.49 -1.18
N ASN A 27 -10.54 -3.30 -0.17
CA ASN A 27 -10.18 -4.33 0.82
C ASN A 27 -11.08 -4.32 2.07
N SER A 28 -12.29 -3.76 1.96
CA SER A 28 -13.31 -3.78 3.02
C SER A 28 -12.89 -3.09 4.34
N ILE A 29 -11.99 -2.09 4.26
CA ILE A 29 -11.75 -1.21 5.40
C ILE A 29 -13.00 -0.32 5.59
N PRO A 30 -13.53 -0.20 6.83
CA PRO A 30 -14.70 0.63 7.09
C PRO A 30 -14.54 2.06 6.56
N GLN A 31 -15.59 2.60 5.93
CA GLN A 31 -15.52 3.89 5.26
C GLN A 31 -15.15 5.05 6.19
N ASP A 32 -15.50 4.97 7.48
CA ASP A 32 -15.09 5.97 8.47
C ASP A 32 -13.56 5.96 8.69
N CYS A 33 -12.92 4.78 8.69
CA CYS A 33 -11.46 4.67 8.73
C CYS A 33 -10.82 5.18 7.42
N VAL A 34 -11.42 4.89 6.27
CA VAL A 34 -10.96 5.42 4.97
C VAL A 34 -11.01 6.95 4.97
N ASN A 35 -12.11 7.54 5.46
CA ASN A 35 -12.26 8.99 5.53
C ASN A 35 -11.24 9.64 6.47
N ILE A 36 -10.88 8.98 7.58
CA ILE A 36 -9.82 9.46 8.48
C ILE A 36 -8.48 9.48 7.75
N ILE A 37 -8.10 8.36 7.13
CA ILE A 37 -6.82 8.25 6.39
C ILE A 37 -6.77 9.26 5.23
N LYS A 38 -7.88 9.45 4.51
CA LYS A 38 -7.99 10.44 3.44
C LYS A 38 -7.90 11.87 3.97
N GLY A 39 -8.54 12.16 5.11
CA GLY A 39 -8.54 13.49 5.73
C GLY A 39 -7.15 13.92 6.24
N GLU A 40 -6.29 12.96 6.54
CA GLU A 40 -4.90 13.15 6.93
C GLU A 40 -3.94 13.18 5.73
N GLU A 41 -4.49 13.23 4.50
CA GLU A 41 -3.75 13.32 3.24
C GLU A 41 -2.68 12.23 3.05
N ILE A 42 -2.97 11.02 3.53
CA ILE A 42 -2.02 9.91 3.51
C ILE A 42 -1.93 9.31 2.11
N ASP A 43 -0.79 9.52 1.47
CA ASP A 43 -0.44 8.98 0.16
C ASP A 43 0.29 7.63 0.27
N GLY A 44 0.69 7.08 -0.88
CA GLY A 44 1.36 5.79 -0.99
C GLY A 44 2.71 5.70 -0.29
N MET A 45 3.45 6.80 -0.21
CA MET A 45 4.70 6.86 0.55
C MET A 45 4.40 6.84 2.05
N SER A 46 3.47 7.69 2.48
CA SER A 46 3.11 7.90 3.88
C SER A 46 2.46 6.65 4.48
N ILE A 47 1.55 5.98 3.77
CA ILE A 47 0.85 4.79 4.28
C ILE A 47 1.80 3.64 4.61
N THR A 48 2.90 3.51 3.86
CA THR A 48 3.89 2.45 4.09
C THR A 48 4.76 2.67 5.33
N ALA A 49 4.71 3.87 5.91
CA ALA A 49 5.42 4.21 7.15
C ALA A 49 4.53 4.09 8.40
N LEU A 50 3.22 3.85 8.25
CA LEU A 50 2.29 3.81 9.37
C LEU A 50 2.42 2.52 10.17
N ASP A 51 2.61 2.67 11.49
CA ASP A 51 2.53 1.60 12.47
C ASP A 51 1.23 1.69 13.29
N ILE A 52 1.03 0.73 14.21
CA ILE A 52 -0.18 0.71 15.05
C ILE A 52 -0.30 1.99 15.90
N PRO A 53 0.75 2.48 16.59
CA PRO A 53 0.72 3.79 17.25
C PRO A 53 0.29 4.94 16.34
N ALA A 54 0.91 5.11 15.17
CA ALA A 54 0.60 6.18 14.23
C ALA A 54 -0.85 6.13 13.76
N LEU A 55 -1.37 4.93 13.44
CA LEU A 55 -2.79 4.76 13.08
C LEU A 55 -3.72 5.21 14.21
N LYS A 56 -3.34 5.00 15.47
CA LYS A 56 -4.13 5.49 16.61
C LYS A 56 -4.07 7.02 16.72
N GLU A 57 -2.91 7.61 16.51
CA GLU A 57 -2.68 9.07 16.59
C GLU A 57 -3.49 9.83 15.54
N ILE A 58 -3.57 9.31 14.30
CA ILE A 58 -4.39 9.90 13.24
C ILE A 58 -5.91 9.67 13.42
N GLY A 59 -6.32 8.94 14.47
CA GLY A 59 -7.74 8.81 14.83
C GLY A 59 -8.38 7.44 14.58
N LEU A 60 -7.66 6.42 14.10
CA LEU A 60 -8.17 5.03 14.07
C LEU A 60 -8.11 4.44 15.50
N THR A 61 -8.98 4.91 16.38
CA THR A 61 -8.98 4.56 17.81
C THR A 61 -9.54 3.17 18.10
N ARG A 62 -10.43 2.65 17.24
CA ARG A 62 -11.04 1.32 17.39
C ARG A 62 -10.02 0.21 17.12
N PHE A 63 -9.83 -0.69 18.09
CA PHE A 63 -8.80 -1.74 18.03
C PHE A 63 -8.92 -2.64 16.80
N GLY A 64 -10.10 -3.23 16.56
CA GLY A 64 -10.32 -4.16 15.45
C GLY A 64 -9.99 -3.56 14.07
N PRO A 65 -10.65 -2.45 13.67
CA PRO A 65 -10.34 -1.77 12.42
C PRO A 65 -8.89 -1.31 12.30
N ARG A 66 -8.27 -0.81 13.38
CA ARG A 66 -6.85 -0.41 13.38
C ARG A 66 -5.92 -1.59 13.09
N VAL A 67 -6.11 -2.71 13.77
CA VAL A 67 -5.30 -3.93 13.55
C VAL A 67 -5.51 -4.46 12.14
N ASN A 68 -6.75 -4.48 11.65
CA ASN A 68 -7.04 -4.92 10.28
C ASN A 68 -6.35 -4.03 9.24
N THR A 69 -6.43 -2.71 9.42
CA THR A 69 -5.75 -1.73 8.54
C THR A 69 -4.25 -1.93 8.56
N PHE A 70 -3.64 -2.08 9.74
CA PHE A 70 -2.21 -2.34 9.87
C PHE A 70 -1.76 -3.63 9.17
N ASN A 71 -2.49 -4.73 9.36
CA ASN A 71 -2.19 -6.00 8.71
C ASN A 71 -2.30 -5.89 7.18
N LEU A 72 -3.28 -5.13 6.69
CA LEU A 72 -3.47 -4.88 5.28
C LEU A 72 -2.31 -4.04 4.68
N ILE A 73 -1.84 -3.01 5.40
CA ILE A 73 -0.67 -2.20 5.03
C ILE A 73 0.59 -3.07 4.97
N ASN A 74 0.83 -3.93 5.95
CA ASN A 74 1.99 -4.84 5.92
C ASN A 74 1.95 -5.78 4.72
N ALA A 75 0.78 -6.32 4.40
CA ALA A 75 0.63 -7.13 3.20
C ALA A 75 0.99 -6.36 1.93
N LEU A 76 0.64 -5.06 1.84
CA LEU A 76 0.98 -4.19 0.71
C LEU A 76 2.49 -3.98 0.60
N ILE A 77 3.16 -3.71 1.73
CA ILE A 77 4.62 -3.55 1.79
C ILE A 77 5.32 -4.84 1.34
N ASP A 78 4.86 -6.00 1.80
CA ASP A 78 5.42 -7.30 1.43
C ASP A 78 5.17 -7.65 -0.05
N HIS A 79 4.08 -7.17 -0.64
CA HIS A 79 3.85 -7.26 -2.08
C HIS A 79 4.84 -6.39 -2.86
N GLY A 80 4.98 -5.11 -2.48
CA GLY A 80 5.90 -4.19 -3.15
C GLY A 80 7.36 -4.65 -3.10
N LYS A 81 7.81 -5.20 -1.97
CA LYS A 81 9.17 -5.78 -1.83
C LYS A 81 9.41 -6.95 -2.78
N ARG A 82 8.40 -7.83 -2.94
CA ARG A 82 8.50 -8.98 -3.85
C ARG A 82 8.57 -8.53 -5.31
N ASP A 83 7.75 -7.56 -5.71
CA ASP A 83 7.77 -7.03 -7.07
C ASP A 83 9.11 -6.37 -7.40
N GLN A 84 9.67 -5.60 -6.45
CA GLN A 84 10.97 -4.99 -6.60
C GLN A 84 12.09 -6.04 -6.74
N ALA A 85 12.10 -7.06 -5.88
CA ALA A 85 13.07 -8.14 -5.95
C ALA A 85 13.00 -8.92 -7.28
N VAL A 86 11.79 -9.15 -7.81
CA VAL A 86 11.62 -9.81 -9.12
C VAL A 86 12.18 -8.92 -10.25
N ARG A 87 11.88 -7.61 -10.24
CA ARG A 87 12.39 -6.67 -11.24
C ARG A 87 13.92 -6.55 -11.22
N GLU A 88 14.51 -6.47 -10.03
CA GLU A 88 15.97 -6.37 -9.85
C GLU A 88 16.70 -7.66 -10.27
N ASN A 89 16.08 -8.83 -10.11
CA ASN A 89 16.67 -10.11 -10.53
C ASN A 89 16.50 -10.41 -12.03
N ILE A 90 15.44 -9.90 -12.70
CA ILE A 90 15.21 -10.12 -14.13
C ILE A 90 15.99 -9.13 -15.01
N ALA A 91 16.11 -7.86 -14.60
CA ALA A 91 16.82 -6.83 -15.36
C ALA A 91 18.26 -7.21 -15.81
N PRO A 92 19.12 -7.82 -14.97
CA PRO A 92 20.46 -8.23 -15.39
C PRO A 92 20.47 -9.43 -16.34
N MET A 93 19.46 -10.32 -16.31
CA MET A 93 19.38 -11.46 -17.24
C MET A 93 19.02 -11.03 -18.67
N LEU A 94 18.06 -10.10 -18.84
CA LEU A 94 17.66 -9.62 -20.17
C LEU A 94 18.76 -8.78 -20.85
N THR A 95 19.55 -8.04 -20.06
CA THR A 95 20.67 -7.25 -20.58
C THR A 95 21.80 -8.13 -21.13
N SER A 96 21.98 -9.33 -20.57
CA SER A 96 23.02 -10.27 -21.00
C SER A 96 22.68 -11.03 -22.29
N VAL A 97 21.39 -11.11 -22.66
CA VAL A 97 20.92 -11.85 -23.86
C VAL A 97 20.88 -10.97 -25.12
N ILE A 98 20.77 -9.64 -24.97
CA ILE A 98 20.69 -8.70 -26.10
C ILE A 98 22.08 -8.27 -26.62
N LEU A 99 23.15 -8.57 -25.89
CA LEU A 99 24.55 -8.28 -26.26
C LEU A 99 25.34 -9.50 -26.78
N LEU A 100 24.67 -10.63 -27.05
CA LEU A 100 25.22 -11.83 -27.70
C LEU A 100 24.64 -12.00 -29.11
#